data_AF-A0A7V2M921-F1
#
_entry.id   AF-A0A7V2M921-F1
#
_cell.length_a   1.000
_cell.length_b   1.000
_cell.length_c   1.000
_cell.angle_alpha   90.00
_cell.angle_beta   90.00
_cell.angle_gamma   90.00
#
_symmetry.space_group_name_H-M   'P 1'
#
loop_
_entity.id
_entity.type
_entity.pdbx_description
1 polymer ?
#
loop_
_entity_poly.entity_id
_entity_poly.type
_entity_poly.pdbx_seq_one_letter_code
_entity_poly.pdbx_strand_id
1 'polypeptide(L)'
;MRDVAIVGFILLMIPVVIRRPWIGVMLWVWISLMNPHHFGWGRAAEMRVALIVAAATLIGLVVTRDRVRLPVNATTFLLVLLPLWMTVTLVFAFHFDDALRRWEEVMKIFLFILVTASVLQSRRHVEMLLWVIVLSVGFFGVKGGLFTVATGGAYRVWGPPGESYISDNNSISVALVMIIPLAYYLAQHTQRRIVRYAMYALIALSGIAVLGSHSRGAFLAVSVMSLYLWTKSRHKLLLGVLVLALLPVAMLAMPDNWKERMGTIRTYEQDSSAMGRINSWQTAFNIANDRPLVGGGFELYSRETFARYAPDREAVHSAHSIYFQLLGEHGYVGLLLFLALGITGWMNARRIVRTARDQPELEWASDLARAIQVSLVGYAVGGAFVNIGYWDLPYYEIVILMTVWSLIGHPNAPAAARAVAAEATPSVRNPRPEPAFGPASNRASPAEGACARTGSGARDSVAIDRWRARDNNGRPDGQDRTARRTDV
;
A
#
# COMPACT_ATOMS: atom_id res chain seq x y z
N MET A 1 31.27 -10.84 0.17
CA MET A 1 30.44 -12.05 -0.10
C MET A 1 29.01 -11.69 -0.48
N ARG A 2 28.22 -11.03 0.40
CA ARG A 2 26.81 -10.66 0.11
C ARG A 2 26.65 -9.88 -1.21
N ASP A 3 27.55 -8.92 -1.46
CA ASP A 3 27.69 -8.14 -2.69
C ASP A 3 27.66 -9.01 -3.96
N VAL A 4 28.53 -10.04 -3.98
CA VAL A 4 28.72 -10.94 -5.13
C VAL A 4 27.49 -11.81 -5.35
N ALA A 5 26.80 -12.22 -4.28
CA ALA A 5 25.56 -12.97 -4.38
C ALA A 5 24.42 -12.11 -4.97
N ILE A 6 24.30 -10.85 -4.56
CA ILE A 6 23.26 -9.91 -5.03
C ILE A 6 23.52 -9.53 -6.49
N VAL A 7 24.74 -9.10 -6.83
CA VAL A 7 25.13 -8.74 -8.21
C VAL A 7 25.09 -9.97 -9.12
N GLY A 8 25.60 -11.12 -8.66
CA GLY A 8 25.57 -12.38 -9.42
C GLY A 8 24.15 -12.87 -9.71
N PHE A 9 23.23 -12.79 -8.74
CA PHE A 9 21.82 -13.08 -8.95
C PHE A 9 21.20 -12.15 -10.01
N ILE A 10 21.45 -10.84 -9.91
CA ILE A 10 20.89 -9.87 -10.85
C ILE A 10 21.44 -10.08 -12.27
N LEU A 11 22.74 -10.35 -12.41
CA LEU A 11 23.38 -10.69 -13.69
C LEU A 11 22.81 -11.99 -14.29
N LEU A 12 22.63 -13.04 -13.47
CA LEU A 12 22.01 -14.30 -13.90
C LEU A 12 20.55 -14.12 -14.37
N MET A 13 19.84 -13.13 -13.84
CA MET A 13 18.47 -12.81 -14.24
C MET A 13 18.37 -11.99 -15.54
N ILE A 14 19.44 -11.36 -16.04
CA ILE A 14 19.38 -10.49 -17.24
C ILE A 14 18.79 -11.18 -18.49
N PRO A 15 19.16 -12.42 -18.85
CA PRO A 15 18.55 -13.13 -19.98
C PRO A 15 17.05 -13.39 -19.78
N VAL A 16 16.62 -13.58 -18.53
CA VAL A 16 15.22 -13.77 -18.16
C VAL A 16 14.46 -12.45 -18.27
N VAL A 17 15.04 -11.34 -17.81
CA VAL A 17 14.50 -9.98 -17.94
C VAL A 17 14.28 -9.59 -19.40
N ILE A 18 15.28 -9.78 -20.27
CA ILE A 18 15.16 -9.46 -21.71
C ILE A 18 14.04 -10.28 -22.37
N ARG A 19 13.85 -11.54 -21.96
CA ARG A 19 12.77 -12.39 -22.49
C ARG A 19 11.40 -12.06 -21.90
N ARG A 20 11.35 -11.50 -20.67
CA ARG A 20 10.15 -11.25 -19.85
C ARG A 20 10.30 -9.93 -19.08
N PRO A 21 10.08 -8.75 -19.71
CA PRO A 21 10.38 -7.45 -19.09
C PRO A 21 9.57 -7.16 -17.81
N TRP A 22 8.43 -7.83 -17.60
CA TRP A 22 7.72 -7.74 -16.31
C TRP A 22 8.54 -8.27 -15.12
N ILE A 23 9.48 -9.19 -15.34
CA ILE A 23 10.44 -9.64 -14.31
C ILE A 23 11.51 -8.56 -14.06
N GLY A 24 11.90 -7.81 -15.10
CA GLY A 24 12.76 -6.63 -14.98
C GLY A 24 12.15 -5.56 -14.07
N VAL A 25 10.85 -5.31 -14.24
CA VAL A 25 10.08 -4.43 -13.34
C VAL A 25 10.07 -4.98 -11.91
N MET A 26 9.87 -6.28 -11.68
CA MET A 26 9.94 -6.85 -10.32
C MET A 26 11.32 -6.62 -9.67
N LEU A 27 12.41 -6.78 -10.44
CA LEU A 27 13.77 -6.52 -9.95
C LEU A 27 14.04 -5.03 -9.71
N TRP A 28 13.54 -4.13 -10.56
CA TRP A 28 13.63 -2.69 -10.34
C TRP A 28 12.93 -2.26 -9.05
N VAL A 29 11.66 -2.69 -8.86
CA VAL A 29 10.87 -2.36 -7.67
C VAL A 29 11.57 -2.87 -6.40
N TRP A 30 12.13 -4.09 -6.44
CA TRP A 30 12.94 -4.64 -5.35
C TRP A 30 14.20 -3.82 -5.07
N ILE A 31 14.93 -3.41 -6.12
CA ILE A 31 16.16 -2.61 -6.00
C ILE A 31 15.85 -1.21 -5.44
N SER A 32 14.78 -0.58 -5.89
CA SER A 32 14.33 0.75 -5.47
C SER A 32 13.83 0.75 -4.02
N LEU A 33 12.90 -0.15 -3.67
CA LEU A 33 12.25 -0.18 -2.36
C LEU A 33 13.11 -0.81 -1.26
N MET A 34 13.83 -1.89 -1.54
CA MET A 34 14.62 -2.58 -0.50
C MET A 34 16.04 -2.03 -0.37
N ASN A 35 16.56 -1.40 -1.44
CA ASN A 35 17.98 -1.09 -1.63
C ASN A 35 18.93 -2.24 -1.19
N PRO A 36 18.91 -3.39 -1.90
CA PRO A 36 19.78 -4.53 -1.57
C PRO A 36 21.27 -4.20 -1.69
N HIS A 37 21.64 -3.25 -2.54
CA HIS A 37 23.02 -2.99 -2.92
C HIS A 37 23.80 -2.18 -1.87
N HIS A 38 23.14 -1.32 -1.08
CA HIS A 38 23.76 -0.65 0.08
C HIS A 38 23.91 -1.55 1.34
N PHE A 39 23.50 -2.83 1.31
CA PHE A 39 23.81 -3.81 2.38
C PHE A 39 25.15 -4.55 2.19
N GLY A 40 25.82 -4.28 1.06
CA GLY A 40 27.18 -4.70 0.77
C GLY A 40 28.23 -3.73 1.31
N TRP A 41 29.51 -4.13 1.26
CA TRP A 41 30.64 -3.39 1.84
C TRP A 41 31.74 -3.11 0.77
N GLY A 42 31.34 -2.92 -0.48
CA GLY A 42 32.26 -2.61 -1.58
C GLY A 42 31.56 -2.38 -2.92
N ARG A 43 32.24 -2.73 -4.02
CA ARG A 43 31.88 -2.44 -5.43
C ARG A 43 30.41 -2.63 -5.85
N ALA A 44 29.62 -3.45 -5.17
CA ALA A 44 28.18 -3.57 -5.49
C ALA A 44 27.38 -2.29 -5.17
N ALA A 45 27.84 -1.46 -4.23
CA ALA A 45 27.26 -0.14 -3.96
C ALA A 45 27.71 0.93 -4.98
N GLU A 46 28.89 0.75 -5.59
CA GLU A 46 29.44 1.62 -6.65
C GLU A 46 28.87 1.28 -8.04
N MET A 47 28.60 -0.01 -8.29
CA MET A 47 27.99 -0.48 -9.53
C MET A 47 26.58 0.09 -9.67
N ARG A 48 26.28 0.64 -10.85
CA ARG A 48 24.93 1.11 -11.22
C ARG A 48 24.01 -0.08 -11.52
N VAL A 49 23.77 -0.96 -10.56
CA VAL A 49 23.02 -2.22 -10.73
C VAL A 49 21.59 -1.96 -11.22
N ALA A 50 20.95 -0.90 -10.74
CA ALA A 50 19.65 -0.43 -11.23
C ALA A 50 19.67 -0.09 -12.74
N LEU A 51 20.76 0.51 -13.24
CA LEU A 51 20.93 0.84 -14.67
C LEU A 51 21.07 -0.42 -15.54
N ILE A 52 21.73 -1.48 -15.03
CA ILE A 52 21.84 -2.76 -15.74
C ILE A 52 20.45 -3.41 -15.89
N VAL A 53 19.66 -3.42 -14.81
CA VAL A 53 18.27 -3.90 -14.84
C VAL A 53 17.42 -3.02 -15.76
N ALA A 54 17.64 -1.70 -15.78
CA ALA A 54 16.94 -0.78 -16.68
C ALA A 54 17.23 -1.03 -18.16
N ALA A 55 18.51 -1.08 -18.55
CA ALA A 55 18.90 -1.39 -19.93
C ALA A 55 18.30 -2.74 -20.37
N ALA A 56 18.43 -3.78 -19.55
CA ALA A 56 17.86 -5.09 -19.83
C ALA A 56 16.32 -5.09 -19.95
N THR A 57 15.63 -4.32 -19.09
CA THR A 57 14.17 -4.20 -19.12
C THR A 57 13.70 -3.47 -20.37
N LEU A 58 14.33 -2.34 -20.71
CA LEU A 58 13.99 -1.53 -21.89
C LEU A 58 14.28 -2.28 -23.20
N ILE A 59 15.41 -2.99 -23.30
CA ILE A 59 15.67 -3.93 -24.41
C ILE A 59 14.59 -5.02 -24.44
N GLY A 60 14.21 -5.55 -23.28
CA GLY A 60 13.15 -6.55 -23.16
C GLY A 60 11.78 -6.06 -23.63
N LEU A 61 11.43 -4.77 -23.49
CA LEU A 61 10.18 -4.21 -24.02
C LEU A 61 10.12 -4.26 -25.55
N VAL A 62 11.26 -4.13 -26.23
CA VAL A 62 11.37 -4.17 -27.70
C VAL A 62 11.45 -5.61 -28.22
N VAL A 63 12.10 -6.51 -27.47
CA VAL A 63 12.37 -7.90 -27.88
C VAL A 63 11.27 -8.88 -27.47
N THR A 64 10.44 -8.56 -26.48
CA THR A 64 9.44 -9.51 -25.96
C THR A 64 8.31 -9.79 -26.94
N ARG A 65 7.72 -10.99 -26.80
CA ARG A 65 6.45 -11.39 -27.44
C ARG A 65 5.26 -11.31 -26.47
N ASP A 66 5.50 -10.88 -25.23
CA ASP A 66 4.44 -10.60 -24.27
C ASP A 66 3.69 -9.32 -24.64
N ARG A 67 2.42 -9.23 -24.22
CA ARG A 67 1.63 -8.03 -24.45
C ARG A 67 2.21 -6.88 -23.62
N VAL A 68 2.64 -5.82 -24.29
CA VAL A 68 2.97 -4.53 -23.69
C VAL A 68 1.94 -3.51 -24.17
N ARG A 69 1.19 -2.91 -23.24
CA ARG A 69 0.16 -1.91 -23.56
C ARG A 69 -0.04 -0.97 -22.37
N LEU A 70 0.42 0.27 -22.51
CA LEU A 70 0.11 1.33 -21.56
C LEU A 70 -1.39 1.72 -21.70
N PRO A 71 -2.21 1.65 -20.63
CA PRO A 71 -3.61 2.04 -20.71
C PRO A 71 -3.76 3.55 -20.88
N VAL A 72 -4.47 4.03 -21.91
CA VAL A 72 -4.73 5.48 -22.09
C VAL A 72 -5.95 5.89 -21.26
N ASN A 73 -5.72 6.63 -20.18
CA ASN A 73 -6.73 7.18 -19.28
C ASN A 73 -6.15 8.32 -18.42
N ALA A 74 -6.98 8.94 -17.57
CA ALA A 74 -6.59 10.07 -16.73
C ALA A 74 -5.42 9.79 -15.76
N THR A 75 -5.28 8.57 -15.24
CA THR A 75 -4.16 8.20 -14.36
C THR A 75 -2.85 8.18 -15.13
N THR A 76 -2.81 7.53 -16.30
CA THR A 76 -1.64 7.57 -17.20
C THR A 76 -1.32 8.98 -17.68
N PHE A 77 -2.34 9.79 -18.01
CA PHE A 77 -2.14 11.17 -18.41
C PHE A 77 -1.46 11.99 -17.31
N LEU A 78 -1.89 11.86 -16.05
CA LEU A 78 -1.27 12.55 -14.91
C LEU A 78 0.13 12.00 -14.59
N LEU A 79 0.37 10.69 -14.76
CA LEU A 79 1.70 10.07 -14.63
C LEU A 79 2.70 10.56 -15.70
N VAL A 80 2.24 11.11 -16.82
CA VAL A 80 3.09 11.75 -17.84
C VAL A 80 3.16 13.26 -17.63
N LEU A 81 2.04 13.91 -17.30
CA LEU A 81 1.97 15.37 -17.17
C LEU A 81 2.73 15.89 -15.94
N LEU A 82 2.74 15.16 -14.81
CA LEU A 82 3.48 15.54 -13.61
C LEU A 82 5.01 15.62 -13.85
N PRO A 83 5.69 14.58 -14.36
CA PRO A 83 7.13 14.68 -14.68
C PRO A 83 7.45 15.65 -15.83
N LEU A 84 6.53 15.85 -16.79
CA LEU A 84 6.69 16.93 -17.77
C LEU A 84 6.62 18.32 -17.11
N TRP A 85 5.72 18.54 -16.16
CA TRP A 85 5.68 19.79 -15.38
C TRP A 85 6.96 19.98 -14.57
N MET A 86 7.45 18.93 -13.90
CA MET A 86 8.74 18.95 -13.19
C MET A 86 9.91 19.37 -14.10
N THR A 87 9.87 18.96 -15.37
CA THR A 87 10.85 19.35 -16.39
C THR A 87 10.73 20.82 -16.79
N VAL A 88 9.51 21.39 -16.83
CA VAL A 88 9.31 22.84 -16.99
C VAL A 88 9.88 23.60 -15.79
N THR A 89 9.58 23.15 -14.56
CA THR A 89 10.03 23.84 -13.33
C THR A 89 11.54 23.79 -13.13
N LEU A 90 12.24 22.77 -13.65
CA LEU A 90 13.71 22.69 -13.65
C LEU A 90 14.36 23.89 -14.34
N VAL A 91 13.79 24.36 -15.46
CA VAL A 91 14.28 25.54 -16.21
C VAL A 91 14.20 26.83 -15.38
N PHE A 92 13.35 26.85 -14.34
CA PHE A 92 13.13 27.98 -13.45
C PHE A 92 13.70 27.77 -12.03
N ALA A 93 14.43 26.68 -11.78
CA ALA A 93 14.94 26.34 -10.45
C ALA A 93 15.91 27.40 -9.91
N PHE A 94 15.89 27.66 -8.60
CA PHE A 94 16.85 28.54 -7.95
C PHE A 94 18.27 27.93 -7.95
N HIS A 95 18.38 26.62 -7.71
CA HIS A 95 19.65 25.89 -7.59
C HIS A 95 19.72 24.82 -8.69
N PHE A 96 20.08 25.23 -9.91
CA PHE A 96 19.93 24.39 -11.10
C PHE A 96 20.67 23.05 -11.04
N ASP A 97 21.91 23.01 -10.54
CA ASP A 97 22.71 21.77 -10.49
C ASP A 97 22.17 20.75 -9.47
N ASP A 98 21.65 21.22 -8.34
CA ASP A 98 20.96 20.38 -7.35
C ASP A 98 19.61 19.90 -7.88
N ALA A 99 18.87 20.81 -8.52
CA ALA A 99 17.58 20.50 -9.11
C ALA A 99 17.68 19.52 -10.28
N LEU A 100 18.74 19.62 -11.10
CA LEU A 100 19.02 18.70 -12.19
C LEU A 100 19.32 17.30 -11.67
N ARG A 101 20.14 17.18 -10.61
CA ARG A 101 20.43 15.89 -9.97
C ARG A 101 19.16 15.22 -9.42
N ARG A 102 18.30 15.96 -8.72
CA ARG A 102 17.01 15.42 -8.24
C ARG A 102 16.05 15.10 -9.39
N TRP A 103 15.92 15.97 -10.38
CA TRP A 103 15.10 15.73 -11.58
C TRP A 103 15.54 14.42 -12.27
N GLU A 104 16.84 14.17 -12.38
CA GLU A 104 17.39 12.96 -12.98
C GLU A 104 16.92 11.68 -12.26
N GLU A 105 16.82 11.68 -10.93
CA GLU A 105 16.24 10.56 -10.16
C GLU A 105 14.74 10.41 -10.42
N VAL A 106 14.00 11.51 -10.29
CA VAL A 106 12.54 11.53 -10.37
C VAL A 106 12.07 11.10 -11.77
N MET A 107 12.77 11.50 -12.84
CA MET A 107 12.48 11.01 -14.19
C MET A 107 12.71 9.51 -14.36
N LYS A 108 13.76 8.94 -13.73
CA LYS A 108 14.00 7.48 -13.75
C LYS A 108 12.90 6.73 -13.01
N ILE A 109 12.39 7.29 -11.90
CA ILE A 109 11.23 6.75 -11.17
C ILE A 109 9.99 6.77 -12.07
N PHE A 110 9.56 7.94 -12.58
CA PHE A 110 8.34 8.04 -13.39
C PHE A 110 8.40 7.22 -14.68
N LEU A 111 9.56 7.15 -15.34
CA LEU A 111 9.79 6.25 -16.47
C LEU A 111 9.46 4.79 -16.08
N PHE A 112 9.91 4.34 -14.91
CA PHE A 112 9.62 2.99 -14.44
C PHE A 112 8.20 2.78 -13.95
N ILE A 113 7.51 3.80 -13.44
CA ILE A 113 6.06 3.72 -13.19
C ILE A 113 5.30 3.46 -14.51
N LEU A 114 5.68 4.16 -15.59
CA LEU A 114 5.09 3.99 -16.92
C LEU A 114 5.45 2.64 -17.56
N VAL A 115 6.69 2.16 -17.41
CA VAL A 115 7.09 0.81 -17.82
C VAL A 115 6.32 -0.26 -17.04
N THR A 116 6.14 -0.07 -15.72
CA THR A 116 5.31 -0.95 -14.88
C THR A 116 3.88 -1.01 -15.41
N ALA A 117 3.27 0.15 -15.66
CA ALA A 117 1.92 0.27 -16.20
C ALA A 117 1.76 -0.34 -17.60
N SER A 118 2.82 -0.44 -18.40
CA SER A 118 2.76 -1.04 -19.74
C SER A 118 2.85 -2.58 -19.71
N VAL A 119 3.51 -3.19 -18.71
CA VAL A 119 3.70 -4.66 -18.61
C VAL A 119 2.72 -5.36 -17.64
N LEU A 120 2.01 -4.62 -16.79
CA LEU A 120 1.02 -5.17 -15.85
C LEU A 120 -0.30 -5.55 -16.57
N GLN A 121 -0.27 -6.65 -17.33
CA GLN A 121 -1.41 -7.14 -18.13
C GLN A 121 -2.21 -8.28 -17.48
N SER A 122 -1.95 -8.65 -16.22
CA SER A 122 -2.65 -9.77 -15.57
C SER A 122 -2.71 -9.66 -14.04
N ARG A 123 -3.69 -10.35 -13.43
CA ARG A 123 -3.77 -10.53 -11.96
C ARG A 123 -2.46 -11.06 -11.38
N ARG A 124 -1.81 -12.01 -12.06
CA ARG A 124 -0.50 -12.55 -11.64
C ARG A 124 0.57 -11.46 -11.56
N HIS A 125 0.60 -10.51 -12.50
CA HIS A 125 1.60 -9.43 -12.48
C HIS A 125 1.33 -8.46 -11.31
N VAL A 126 0.06 -8.18 -11.03
CA VAL A 126 -0.37 -7.38 -9.86
C VAL A 126 0.01 -8.07 -8.54
N GLU A 127 -0.29 -9.37 -8.40
CA GLU A 127 0.04 -10.14 -7.19
C GLU A 127 1.57 -10.28 -6.99
N MET A 128 2.32 -10.51 -8.07
CA MET A 128 3.80 -10.52 -8.00
C MET A 128 4.37 -9.16 -7.58
N LEU A 129 3.86 -8.06 -8.13
CA LEU A 129 4.29 -6.71 -7.74
C LEU A 129 3.98 -6.45 -6.26
N LEU A 130 2.80 -6.84 -5.80
CA LEU A 130 2.39 -6.69 -4.41
C LEU A 130 3.28 -7.52 -3.45
N TRP A 131 3.64 -8.75 -3.82
CA TRP A 131 4.61 -9.56 -3.08
C TRP A 131 5.98 -8.87 -3.00
N VAL A 132 6.49 -8.32 -4.10
CA VAL A 132 7.77 -7.61 -4.12
C VAL A 132 7.71 -6.37 -3.22
N ILE A 133 6.67 -5.54 -3.31
CA ILE A 133 6.50 -4.34 -2.48
C ILE A 133 6.47 -4.71 -0.99
N VAL A 134 5.61 -5.64 -0.60
CA VAL A 134 5.43 -6.04 0.81
C VAL A 134 6.69 -6.68 1.39
N LEU A 135 7.41 -7.52 0.62
CA LEU A 135 8.64 -8.15 1.11
C LEU A 135 9.82 -7.16 1.15
N SER A 136 9.90 -6.22 0.20
CA SER A 136 10.97 -5.21 0.15
C SER A 136 10.92 -4.26 1.35
N VAL A 137 9.77 -3.66 1.61
CA VAL A 137 9.61 -2.74 2.76
C VAL A 137 9.43 -3.53 4.06
N GLY A 138 8.77 -4.70 4.02
CA GLY A 138 8.52 -5.55 5.18
C GLY A 138 9.76 -6.21 5.76
N PHE A 139 10.85 -6.32 4.99
CA PHE A 139 12.17 -6.66 5.51
C PHE A 139 12.60 -5.69 6.63
N PHE A 140 12.36 -4.38 6.45
CA PHE A 140 12.63 -3.36 7.48
C PHE A 140 11.67 -3.43 8.65
N GLY A 141 10.42 -3.83 8.41
CA GLY A 141 9.43 -4.07 9.48
C GLY A 141 9.83 -5.22 10.38
N VAL A 142 10.27 -6.34 9.81
CA VAL A 142 10.80 -7.49 10.55
C VAL A 142 12.09 -7.13 11.27
N LYS A 143 13.08 -6.54 10.57
CA LYS A 143 14.37 -6.12 11.16
C LYS A 143 14.18 -5.11 12.29
N GLY A 144 13.41 -4.06 12.05
CA GLY A 144 13.12 -2.98 13.00
C GLY A 144 12.30 -3.47 14.19
N GLY A 145 11.29 -4.32 13.97
CA GLY A 145 10.44 -4.84 15.05
C GLY A 145 11.23 -5.72 16.01
N LEU A 146 12.05 -6.64 15.47
CA LEU A 146 12.94 -7.48 16.27
C LEU A 146 13.99 -6.64 17.02
N PHE A 147 14.55 -5.61 16.38
CA PHE A 147 15.48 -4.69 17.02
C PHE A 147 14.84 -3.88 18.16
N THR A 148 13.62 -3.36 17.98
CA THR A 148 12.86 -2.67 19.03
C THR A 148 12.62 -3.60 20.22
N VAL A 149 12.19 -4.85 20.00
CA VAL A 149 11.98 -5.83 21.09
C VAL A 149 13.30 -6.13 21.80
N ALA A 150 14.37 -6.43 21.06
CA ALA A 150 15.67 -6.79 21.61
C ALA A 150 16.38 -5.64 22.37
N THR A 151 15.96 -4.39 22.15
CA THR A 151 16.54 -3.19 22.79
C THR A 151 15.57 -2.48 23.74
N GLY A 152 14.38 -3.05 23.98
CA GLY A 152 13.32 -2.39 24.76
C GLY A 152 12.87 -1.04 24.19
N GLY A 153 13.07 -0.79 22.89
CA GLY A 153 12.76 0.49 22.23
C GLY A 153 13.71 1.64 22.55
N ALA A 154 14.84 1.41 23.24
CA ALA A 154 15.81 2.44 23.64
C ALA A 154 16.40 3.23 22.45
N TYR A 155 16.55 2.56 21.30
CA TYR A 155 17.12 3.11 20.08
C TYR A 155 16.07 3.26 18.97
N ARG A 156 16.31 4.20 18.05
CA ARG A 156 15.42 4.46 16.91
C ARG A 156 15.60 3.43 15.80
N VAL A 157 14.50 2.99 15.21
CA VAL A 157 14.47 2.24 13.95
C VAL A 157 14.75 3.20 12.78
N TRP A 158 15.67 2.80 11.91
CA TRP A 158 16.05 3.47 10.67
C TRP A 158 15.84 2.52 9.46
N GLY A 159 15.71 3.10 8.27
CA GLY A 159 15.45 2.36 7.03
C GLY A 159 16.70 1.82 6.34
N PRO A 160 16.74 1.83 4.99
CA PRO A 160 17.95 1.49 4.23
C PRO A 160 19.06 2.51 4.50
N PRO A 161 20.33 2.09 4.61
CA PRO A 161 21.46 3.01 4.57
C PRO A 161 21.61 3.64 3.18
N GLY A 162 22.32 4.76 3.08
CA GLY A 162 22.51 5.51 1.83
C GLY A 162 21.34 6.43 1.47
N GLU A 163 21.32 6.92 0.24
CA GLU A 163 20.45 8.01 -0.25
C GLU A 163 19.00 7.56 -0.54
N SER A 164 18.45 6.67 0.27
CA SER A 164 17.07 6.20 0.12
C SER A 164 16.06 7.23 0.66
N TYR A 165 14.99 7.47 -0.10
CA TYR A 165 13.80 8.22 0.32
C TYR A 165 13.19 7.72 1.65
N ILE A 166 13.42 6.45 2.03
CA ILE A 166 12.92 5.87 3.28
C ILE A 166 14.03 5.55 4.29
N SER A 167 15.19 6.20 4.19
CA SER A 167 16.33 6.01 5.12
C SER A 167 16.04 6.53 6.53
N ASP A 168 15.41 7.70 6.66
CA ASP A 168 15.16 8.36 7.94
C ASP A 168 14.06 7.68 8.77
N ASN A 169 14.10 7.87 10.11
CA ASN A 169 13.18 7.24 11.06
C ASN A 169 11.70 7.54 10.76
N ASN A 170 11.39 8.69 10.18
CA ASN A 170 10.03 9.10 9.87
C ASN A 170 9.58 8.48 8.54
N SER A 171 10.37 8.57 7.47
CA SER A 171 9.98 8.04 6.16
C SER A 171 9.88 6.51 6.14
N ILE A 172 10.77 5.78 6.85
CA ILE A 172 10.60 4.33 7.01
C ILE A 172 9.31 3.98 7.74
N SER A 173 8.91 4.77 8.74
CA SER A 173 7.70 4.49 9.51
C SER A 173 6.42 4.71 8.69
N VAL A 174 6.39 5.72 7.80
CA VAL A 174 5.27 5.89 6.84
C VAL A 174 5.25 4.75 5.81
N ALA A 175 6.41 4.31 5.32
CA ALA A 175 6.52 3.15 4.43
C ALA A 175 5.98 1.85 5.06
N LEU A 176 6.25 1.64 6.35
CA LEU A 176 5.74 0.50 7.11
C LEU A 176 4.22 0.59 7.36
N VAL A 177 3.68 1.79 7.61
CA VAL A 177 2.24 2.05 7.69
C VAL A 177 1.55 1.66 6.38
N MET A 178 2.11 2.02 5.22
CA MET A 178 1.55 1.69 3.90
C MET A 178 1.46 0.18 3.65
N ILE A 179 2.49 -0.60 3.97
CA ILE A 179 2.48 -2.05 3.65
C ILE A 179 1.63 -2.92 4.60
N ILE A 180 1.27 -2.46 5.80
CA ILE A 180 0.45 -3.23 6.76
C ILE A 180 -0.88 -3.73 6.13
N PRO A 181 -1.73 -2.89 5.51
CA PRO A 181 -2.95 -3.36 4.84
C PRO A 181 -2.66 -4.26 3.62
N LEU A 182 -1.56 -4.05 2.90
CA LEU A 182 -1.18 -4.88 1.75
C LEU A 182 -0.77 -6.30 2.19
N ALA A 183 0.04 -6.40 3.25
CA ALA A 183 0.41 -7.67 3.88
C ALA A 183 -0.83 -8.38 4.45
N TYR A 184 -1.81 -7.64 4.98
CA TYR A 184 -3.06 -8.21 5.47
C TYR A 184 -3.90 -8.83 4.33
N TYR A 185 -3.99 -8.16 3.17
CA TYR A 185 -4.61 -8.71 1.97
C TYR A 185 -3.94 -10.03 1.55
N LEU A 186 -2.59 -10.04 1.48
CA LEU A 186 -1.81 -11.24 1.14
C LEU A 186 -2.04 -12.38 2.15
N ALA A 187 -2.18 -12.07 3.44
CA ALA A 187 -2.47 -13.06 4.49
C ALA A 187 -3.85 -13.74 4.29
N GLN A 188 -4.88 -12.97 3.90
CA GLN A 188 -6.20 -13.54 3.61
C GLN A 188 -6.17 -14.42 2.34
N HIS A 189 -5.54 -13.92 1.28
CA HIS A 189 -5.59 -14.55 -0.04
C HIS A 189 -4.61 -15.70 -0.26
N THR A 190 -3.64 -15.93 0.65
CA THR A 190 -2.78 -17.12 0.58
C THR A 190 -3.45 -18.37 1.14
N GLN A 191 -3.32 -19.49 0.42
CA GLN A 191 -3.77 -20.82 0.85
C GLN A 191 -2.78 -21.50 1.82
N ARG A 192 -1.51 -21.07 1.82
CA ARG A 192 -0.46 -21.70 2.64
C ARG A 192 -0.46 -21.12 4.04
N ARG A 193 -0.88 -21.92 5.05
CA ARG A 193 -0.93 -21.51 6.47
C ARG A 193 0.36 -20.86 6.96
N ILE A 194 1.52 -21.44 6.63
CA ILE A 194 2.85 -20.88 7.00
C ILE A 194 3.02 -19.44 6.46
N VAL A 195 2.64 -19.20 5.20
CA VAL A 195 2.73 -17.87 4.58
C VAL A 195 1.75 -16.89 5.24
N ARG A 196 0.54 -17.35 5.60
CA ARG A 196 -0.45 -16.52 6.32
C ARG A 196 0.09 -16.06 7.68
N TYR A 197 0.66 -16.98 8.47
CA TYR A 197 1.25 -16.64 9.77
C TYR A 197 2.52 -15.78 9.61
N ALA A 198 3.34 -16.00 8.58
CA ALA A 198 4.48 -15.14 8.28
C ALA A 198 4.06 -13.70 7.93
N MET A 199 2.96 -13.51 7.20
CA MET A 199 2.41 -12.16 6.94
C MET A 199 1.84 -11.52 8.20
N TYR A 200 1.17 -12.27 9.09
CA TYR A 200 0.74 -11.74 10.39
C TYR A 200 1.91 -11.36 11.30
N ALA A 201 2.99 -12.14 11.33
CA ALA A 201 4.22 -11.80 12.04
C ALA A 201 4.89 -10.54 11.45
N LEU A 202 4.95 -10.42 10.12
CA LEU A 202 5.45 -9.24 9.42
C LEU A 202 4.64 -7.98 9.78
N ILE A 203 3.31 -8.07 9.83
CA ILE A 203 2.43 -6.96 10.26
C ILE A 203 2.70 -6.57 11.71
N ALA A 204 2.77 -7.54 12.63
CA ALA A 204 3.02 -7.27 14.05
C ALA A 204 4.39 -6.61 14.27
N LEU A 205 5.44 -7.15 13.66
CA LEU A 205 6.80 -6.58 13.72
C LEU A 205 6.88 -5.21 13.05
N SER A 206 6.17 -4.99 11.93
CA SER A 206 6.07 -3.67 11.29
C SER A 206 5.40 -2.63 12.20
N GLY A 207 4.34 -3.01 12.92
CA GLY A 207 3.72 -2.16 13.94
C GLY A 207 4.69 -1.79 15.06
N ILE A 208 5.42 -2.78 15.60
CA ILE A 208 6.44 -2.57 16.64
C ILE A 208 7.61 -1.72 16.10
N ALA A 209 8.00 -1.88 14.83
CA ALA A 209 9.02 -1.07 14.17
C ALA A 209 8.57 0.40 14.01
N VAL A 210 7.28 0.65 13.74
CA VAL A 210 6.72 2.02 13.73
C VAL A 210 6.75 2.64 15.11
N LEU A 211 6.47 1.90 16.20
CA LEU A 211 6.66 2.41 17.57
C LEU A 211 8.13 2.76 17.84
N GLY A 212 9.04 1.83 17.53
CA GLY A 212 10.49 1.97 17.66
C GLY A 212 11.12 3.01 16.74
N SER A 213 10.41 3.50 15.72
CA SER A 213 10.85 4.66 14.92
C SER A 213 10.89 5.96 15.72
N HIS A 214 10.18 6.01 16.86
CA HIS A 214 9.94 7.21 17.68
C HIS A 214 9.27 8.36 16.88
N SER A 215 8.64 8.12 15.71
CA SER A 215 8.14 9.18 14.82
C SER A 215 6.73 9.67 15.16
N ARG A 216 6.61 10.91 15.66
CA ARG A 216 5.32 11.57 16.00
C ARG A 216 4.32 11.59 14.83
N GLY A 217 4.78 11.90 13.63
CA GLY A 217 3.93 11.90 12.42
C GLY A 217 3.38 10.51 12.08
N ALA A 218 4.15 9.46 12.36
CA ALA A 218 3.71 8.09 12.16
C ALA A 218 2.68 7.64 13.22
N PHE A 219 2.74 8.14 14.46
CA PHE A 219 1.67 7.89 15.44
C PHE A 219 0.32 8.45 14.97
N LEU A 220 0.30 9.66 14.40
CA LEU A 220 -0.91 10.21 13.78
C LEU A 220 -1.33 9.40 12.54
N ALA A 221 -0.39 9.03 11.66
CA ALA A 221 -0.66 8.22 10.47
C ALA A 221 -1.25 6.83 10.82
N VAL A 222 -0.65 6.11 11.76
CA VAL A 222 -1.18 4.85 12.31
C VAL A 222 -2.57 5.05 12.90
N SER A 223 -2.79 6.13 13.65
CA SER A 223 -4.08 6.39 14.29
C SER A 223 -5.19 6.60 13.26
N VAL A 224 -4.99 7.50 12.28
CA VAL A 224 -5.98 7.78 11.22
C VAL A 224 -6.14 6.59 10.29
N MET A 225 -5.06 5.88 9.94
CA MET A 225 -5.12 4.63 9.16
C MET A 225 -5.93 3.57 9.92
N SER A 226 -5.71 3.40 11.22
CA SER A 226 -6.40 2.37 12.02
C SER A 226 -7.88 2.69 12.17
N LEU A 227 -8.24 3.95 12.40
CA LEU A 227 -9.64 4.43 12.36
C LEU A 227 -10.26 4.19 10.99
N TYR A 228 -9.55 4.46 9.90
CA TYR A 228 -10.05 4.22 8.55
C TYR A 228 -10.24 2.73 8.24
N LEU A 229 -9.28 1.87 8.59
CA LEU A 229 -9.36 0.40 8.52
C LEU A 229 -10.53 -0.12 9.37
N TRP A 230 -10.76 0.45 10.54
CA TRP A 230 -11.91 0.13 11.40
C TRP A 230 -13.25 0.43 10.72
N THR A 231 -13.36 1.49 9.89
CA THR A 231 -14.57 1.70 9.08
C THR A 231 -14.82 0.57 8.07
N LYS A 232 -13.76 -0.04 7.52
CA LYS A 232 -13.80 -1.07 6.46
C LYS A 232 -14.03 -2.49 6.99
N SER A 233 -13.58 -2.78 8.20
CA SER A 233 -13.58 -4.15 8.73
C SER A 233 -14.98 -4.70 8.99
N ARG A 234 -15.18 -6.00 8.71
CA ARG A 234 -16.33 -6.81 9.15
C ARG A 234 -16.28 -7.14 10.66
N HIS A 235 -15.15 -6.91 11.35
CA HIS A 235 -14.89 -7.34 12.74
C HIS A 235 -14.53 -6.15 13.64
N LYS A 236 -15.40 -5.14 13.66
CA LYS A 236 -15.12 -3.83 14.27
C LYS A 236 -14.86 -3.92 15.78
N LEU A 237 -15.69 -4.65 16.53
CA LEU A 237 -15.53 -4.76 17.98
C LEU A 237 -14.18 -5.40 18.35
N LEU A 238 -13.80 -6.49 17.69
CA LEU A 238 -12.54 -7.20 17.94
C LEU A 238 -11.31 -6.32 17.68
N LEU A 239 -11.28 -5.57 16.57
CA LEU A 239 -10.18 -4.64 16.29
C LEU A 239 -10.13 -3.47 17.28
N GLY A 240 -11.29 -2.92 17.67
CA GLY A 240 -11.36 -1.85 18.67
C GLY A 240 -10.81 -2.30 20.03
N VAL A 241 -11.24 -3.48 20.51
CA VAL A 241 -10.73 -4.08 21.76
C VAL A 241 -9.24 -4.41 21.65
N LEU A 242 -8.77 -4.94 20.52
CA LEU A 242 -7.36 -5.28 20.33
C LEU A 242 -6.46 -4.03 20.37
N VAL A 243 -6.87 -2.93 19.72
CA VAL A 243 -6.15 -1.65 19.77
C VAL A 243 -6.20 -1.06 21.18
N LEU A 244 -7.36 -1.04 21.82
CA LEU A 244 -7.55 -0.49 23.16
C LEU A 244 -6.77 -1.26 24.24
N ALA A 245 -6.58 -2.57 24.08
CA ALA A 245 -5.79 -3.39 25.00
C ALA A 245 -4.28 -3.31 24.73
N LEU A 246 -3.85 -3.40 23.46
CA LEU A 246 -2.42 -3.47 23.12
C LEU A 246 -1.72 -2.10 23.10
N LEU A 247 -2.42 -1.02 22.71
CA LEU A 247 -1.77 0.30 22.57
C LEU A 247 -1.28 0.86 23.93
N PRO A 248 -2.05 0.84 25.03
CA PRO A 248 -1.56 1.31 26.33
C PRO A 248 -0.39 0.46 26.84
N VAL A 249 -0.45 -0.86 26.69
CA VAL A 249 0.64 -1.78 27.06
C VAL A 249 1.91 -1.47 26.27
N ALA A 250 1.80 -1.24 24.97
CA ALA A 250 2.93 -0.88 24.12
C ALA A 250 3.53 0.49 24.47
N MET A 251 2.70 1.48 24.86
CA MET A 251 3.17 2.80 25.31
C MET A 251 3.83 2.75 26.69
N LEU A 252 3.32 1.94 27.62
CA LEU A 252 3.91 1.74 28.95
C LEU A 252 5.25 0.99 28.88
N ALA A 253 5.40 0.08 27.93
CA ALA A 253 6.63 -0.68 27.67
C ALA A 253 7.74 0.14 26.98
N MET A 254 7.49 1.40 26.58
CA MET A 254 8.51 2.27 25.99
C MET A 254 9.36 2.99 27.05
N PRO A 255 10.63 3.29 26.74
CA PRO A 255 11.56 3.98 27.64
C PRO A 255 11.25 5.48 27.74
N ASP A 256 11.78 6.13 28.77
CA ASP A 256 11.38 7.51 29.10
C ASP A 256 11.83 8.55 28.05
N ASN A 257 12.96 8.32 27.35
CA ASN A 257 13.37 9.15 26.21
C ASN A 257 12.37 9.12 25.03
N TRP A 258 11.60 8.03 24.88
CA TRP A 258 10.47 7.97 23.95
C TRP A 258 9.26 8.73 24.50
N LYS A 259 8.97 8.60 25.81
CA LYS A 259 7.84 9.29 26.47
C LYS A 259 8.02 10.81 26.44
N GLU A 260 9.21 11.30 26.73
CA GLU A 260 9.62 12.71 26.57
C GLU A 260 9.39 13.18 25.14
N ARG A 261 9.90 12.45 24.15
CA ARG A 261 9.72 12.80 22.72
C ARG A 261 8.25 12.81 22.30
N MET A 262 7.38 12.01 22.90
CA MET A 262 5.93 12.09 22.66
C MET A 262 5.26 13.20 23.47
N GLY A 263 5.76 13.52 24.67
CA GLY A 263 5.27 14.60 25.54
C GLY A 263 5.39 15.98 24.88
N THR A 264 6.47 16.23 24.15
CA THR A 264 6.69 17.48 23.37
C THR A 264 5.59 17.84 22.37
N ILE A 265 4.69 16.92 22.03
CA ILE A 265 3.47 17.23 21.22
C ILE A 265 2.61 18.31 21.91
N ARG A 266 2.69 18.44 23.24
CA ARG A 266 1.99 19.46 24.03
C ARG A 266 2.67 20.83 24.06
N THR A 267 3.91 20.92 23.58
CA THR A 267 4.78 22.11 23.67
C THR A 267 5.61 22.26 22.39
N TYR A 268 4.96 22.13 21.23
CA TYR A 268 5.64 22.05 19.94
C TYR A 268 6.34 23.38 19.58
N GLU A 269 5.91 24.50 20.15
CA GLU A 269 6.56 25.82 20.05
C GLU A 269 7.98 25.82 20.62
N GLN A 270 8.29 24.89 21.53
CA GLN A 270 9.61 24.71 22.15
C GLN A 270 10.45 23.63 21.42
N ASP A 271 9.89 22.97 20.40
CA ASP A 271 10.56 21.92 19.64
C ASP A 271 11.11 22.49 18.32
N SER A 272 12.44 22.62 18.22
CA SER A 272 13.10 23.14 17.03
C SER A 272 12.85 22.33 15.76
N SER A 273 12.56 21.03 15.86
CA SER A 273 12.19 20.19 14.72
C SER A 273 10.75 20.40 14.25
N ALA A 274 9.85 20.85 15.14
CA ALA A 274 8.49 21.28 14.78
C ALA A 274 8.50 22.71 14.21
N MET A 275 9.13 23.66 14.90
CA MET A 275 9.22 25.05 14.45
C MET A 275 9.99 25.20 13.13
N GLY A 276 11.08 24.45 12.93
CA GLY A 276 11.81 24.43 11.67
C GLY A 276 10.97 23.94 10.47
N ARG A 277 9.99 23.05 10.70
CA ARG A 277 9.03 22.63 9.67
C ARG A 277 8.01 23.72 9.38
N ILE A 278 7.46 24.36 10.41
CA ILE A 278 6.51 25.47 10.26
C ILE A 278 7.17 26.61 9.46
N ASN A 279 8.41 26.97 9.80
CA ASN A 279 9.22 27.93 9.03
C ASN A 279 9.37 27.50 7.56
N SER A 280 9.69 26.23 7.31
CA SER A 280 9.82 25.67 5.95
C SER A 280 8.50 25.65 5.18
N TRP A 281 7.36 25.42 5.85
CA TRP A 281 6.03 25.44 5.23
C TRP A 281 5.63 26.86 4.84
N GLN A 282 5.89 27.84 5.71
CA GLN A 282 5.72 29.27 5.41
C GLN A 282 6.64 29.72 4.27
N THR A 283 7.89 29.26 4.25
CA THR A 283 8.86 29.50 3.16
C THR A 283 8.34 28.94 1.83
N ALA A 284 7.89 27.69 1.79
CA ALA A 284 7.33 27.06 0.59
C ALA A 284 6.05 27.77 0.09
N PHE A 285 5.18 28.21 1.01
CA PHE A 285 3.99 28.99 0.68
C PHE A 285 4.34 30.38 0.12
N ASN A 286 5.34 31.07 0.71
CA ASN A 286 5.81 32.36 0.23
C ASN A 286 6.45 32.27 -1.17
N ILE A 287 7.25 31.23 -1.44
CA ILE A 287 7.78 30.93 -2.77
C ILE A 287 6.64 30.66 -3.77
N ALA A 288 5.62 29.91 -3.36
CA ALA A 288 4.45 29.66 -4.20
C ALA A 288 3.60 30.92 -4.43
N ASN A 289 3.60 31.92 -3.55
CA ASN A 289 2.91 33.19 -3.81
C ASN A 289 3.70 34.10 -4.77
N ASP A 290 5.04 34.11 -4.70
CA ASP A 290 5.91 34.85 -5.64
C ASP A 290 6.00 34.17 -7.02
N ARG A 291 5.96 32.82 -7.06
CA ARG A 291 6.14 32.01 -8.27
C ARG A 291 5.03 30.95 -8.43
N PRO A 292 3.75 31.34 -8.54
CA PRO A 292 2.59 30.45 -8.37
C PRO A 292 2.46 29.29 -9.36
N LEU A 293 3.03 29.43 -10.55
CA LEU A 293 3.09 28.32 -11.49
C LEU A 293 4.24 27.37 -11.16
N VAL A 294 5.48 27.89 -11.08
CA VAL A 294 6.71 27.07 -11.18
C VAL A 294 7.41 26.77 -9.85
N GLY A 295 7.07 27.45 -8.75
CA GLY A 295 7.74 27.29 -7.46
C GLY A 295 9.20 27.73 -7.50
N GLY A 296 10.04 27.15 -6.63
CA GLY A 296 11.49 27.37 -6.55
C GLY A 296 12.34 26.35 -7.31
N GLY A 297 11.74 25.34 -7.93
CA GLY A 297 12.44 24.14 -8.41
C GLY A 297 12.74 23.13 -7.30
N PHE A 298 13.20 21.94 -7.68
CA PHE A 298 13.72 20.94 -6.74
C PHE A 298 14.86 21.51 -5.87
N GLU A 299 15.06 20.94 -4.67
CA GLU A 299 16.15 21.30 -3.75
C GLU A 299 16.27 22.79 -3.40
N LEU A 300 15.13 23.50 -3.34
CA LEU A 300 15.07 24.93 -2.99
C LEU A 300 15.63 25.30 -1.61
N TYR A 301 15.96 24.34 -0.74
CA TYR A 301 16.19 24.52 0.70
C TYR A 301 17.60 25.06 1.05
N SER A 302 17.96 26.23 0.50
CA SER A 302 19.24 26.90 0.74
C SER A 302 19.13 28.11 1.68
N ARG A 303 20.26 28.55 2.24
CA ARG A 303 20.38 29.80 3.02
C ARG A 303 19.91 31.04 2.25
N GLU A 304 20.17 31.11 0.95
CA GLU A 304 19.72 32.23 0.11
C GLU A 304 18.19 32.24 -0.03
N THR A 305 17.59 31.08 -0.31
CA THR A 305 16.14 30.94 -0.42
C THR A 305 15.45 31.31 0.91
N PHE A 306 15.99 30.84 2.04
CA PHE A 306 15.44 31.16 3.36
C PHE A 306 15.65 32.64 3.71
N ALA A 307 16.81 33.24 3.40
CA ALA A 307 17.04 34.67 3.60
C ALA A 307 16.04 35.57 2.86
N ARG A 308 15.52 35.11 1.71
CA ARG A 308 14.52 35.82 0.90
C ARG A 308 13.06 35.53 1.27
N TYR A 309 12.70 34.28 1.59
CA TYR A 309 11.29 33.86 1.73
C TYR A 309 10.88 33.33 3.11
N ALA A 310 11.82 33.03 4.01
CA ALA A 310 11.52 32.45 5.32
C ALA A 310 11.30 33.54 6.40
N PRO A 311 10.33 33.35 7.32
CA PRO A 311 10.20 34.21 8.49
C PRO A 311 11.39 34.09 9.47
N ASP A 312 11.95 32.88 9.65
CA ASP A 312 13.29 32.68 10.23
C ASP A 312 14.28 32.31 9.11
N ARG A 313 15.26 33.17 8.90
CA ARG A 313 16.23 33.08 7.79
C ARG A 313 17.37 32.08 8.05
N GLU A 314 17.66 31.78 9.32
CA GLU A 314 18.78 30.92 9.71
C GLU A 314 18.33 29.47 9.97
N ALA A 315 17.06 29.27 10.33
CA ALA A 315 16.45 27.94 10.50
C ALA A 315 16.15 27.23 9.16
N VAL A 316 17.19 27.00 8.36
CA VAL A 316 17.13 26.31 7.07
C VAL A 316 16.86 24.82 7.27
N HIS A 317 15.69 24.37 6.85
CA HIS A 317 15.28 22.97 6.89
C HIS A 317 14.53 22.59 5.61
N SER A 318 14.41 21.28 5.35
CA SER A 318 13.48 20.81 4.32
C SER A 318 12.05 20.75 4.88
N ALA A 319 11.04 20.89 4.01
CA ALA A 319 9.64 20.98 4.42
C ALA A 319 9.14 19.82 5.30
N HIS A 320 9.72 18.62 5.15
CA HIS A 320 9.21 17.37 5.72
C HIS A 320 7.68 17.27 5.63
N SER A 321 7.14 17.50 4.44
CA SER A 321 5.70 17.40 4.14
C SER A 321 5.50 17.32 2.64
N ILE A 322 4.97 16.22 2.11
CA ILE A 322 4.77 16.02 0.66
C ILE A 322 3.97 17.16 0.00
N TYR A 323 3.09 17.82 0.75
CA TYR A 323 2.28 18.94 0.25
C TYR A 323 3.08 20.22 0.09
N PHE A 324 3.84 20.62 1.13
CA PHE A 324 4.71 21.80 1.05
C PHE A 324 5.95 21.56 0.20
N GLN A 325 6.40 20.31 0.07
CA GLN A 325 7.43 19.89 -0.89
C GLN A 325 6.98 20.20 -2.32
N LEU A 326 5.87 19.60 -2.78
CA LEU A 326 5.35 19.82 -4.13
C LEU A 326 4.92 21.29 -4.38
N LEU A 327 4.38 21.97 -3.37
CA LEU A 327 3.99 23.39 -3.47
C LEU A 327 5.19 24.32 -3.63
N GLY A 328 6.23 24.15 -2.79
CA GLY A 328 7.42 24.97 -2.84
C GLY A 328 8.25 24.69 -4.10
N GLU A 329 8.45 23.42 -4.44
CA GLU A 329 9.34 23.02 -5.53
C GLU A 329 8.70 23.21 -6.92
N HIS A 330 7.37 23.05 -7.05
CA HIS A 330 6.68 23.05 -8.35
C HIS A 330 5.40 23.90 -8.42
N GLY A 331 5.20 24.81 -7.45
CA GLY A 331 4.08 25.74 -7.40
C GLY A 331 2.72 25.08 -7.17
N TYR A 332 1.65 25.86 -7.31
CA TYR A 332 0.28 25.35 -7.20
C TYR A 332 -0.04 24.33 -8.30
N VAL A 333 0.56 24.45 -9.49
CA VAL A 333 0.36 23.51 -10.60
C VAL A 333 0.91 22.12 -10.25
N GLY A 334 2.14 22.03 -9.74
CA GLY A 334 2.73 20.76 -9.32
C GLY A 334 1.95 20.08 -8.19
N LEU A 335 1.56 20.87 -7.17
CA LEU A 335 0.70 20.37 -6.08
C LEU A 335 -0.65 19.84 -6.60
N LEU A 336 -1.33 20.59 -7.48
CA LEU A 336 -2.63 20.18 -8.03
C LEU A 336 -2.52 18.92 -8.89
N LEU A 337 -1.46 18.76 -9.69
CA LEU A 337 -1.22 17.54 -10.47
C LEU A 337 -0.96 16.32 -9.57
N PHE A 338 -0.15 16.49 -8.52
CA PHE A 338 0.11 15.46 -7.51
C PHE A 338 -1.16 15.03 -6.75
N LEU A 339 -1.95 16.00 -6.28
CA LEU A 339 -3.23 15.74 -5.62
C LEU A 339 -4.23 15.07 -6.56
N ALA A 340 -4.35 15.55 -7.80
CA ALA A 340 -5.23 14.95 -8.82
C ALA A 340 -4.86 13.48 -9.09
N LEU A 341 -3.56 13.16 -9.16
CA LEU A 341 -3.10 11.79 -9.39
C LEU A 341 -3.56 10.85 -8.25
N GLY A 342 -3.33 11.24 -6.99
CA GLY A 342 -3.83 10.52 -5.82
C GLY A 342 -5.36 10.36 -5.81
N ILE A 343 -6.09 11.41 -6.20
CA ILE A 343 -7.55 11.38 -6.36
C ILE A 343 -7.97 10.39 -7.45
N THR A 344 -7.28 10.29 -8.60
CA THR A 344 -7.63 9.28 -9.62
C THR A 344 -7.42 7.85 -9.12
N GLY A 345 -6.35 7.60 -8.35
CA GLY A 345 -6.16 6.32 -7.66
C GLY A 345 -7.34 5.99 -6.74
N TRP A 346 -7.67 6.91 -5.83
CA TRP A 346 -8.81 6.79 -4.92
C TRP A 346 -10.14 6.55 -5.64
N MET A 347 -10.38 7.23 -6.77
CA MET A 347 -11.55 7.02 -7.63
C MET A 347 -11.55 5.64 -8.28
N ASN A 348 -10.41 5.15 -8.78
CA ASN A 348 -10.29 3.80 -9.35
C ASN A 348 -10.54 2.73 -8.28
N ALA A 349 -10.02 2.88 -7.07
CA ALA A 349 -10.35 2.00 -5.94
C ALA A 349 -11.85 2.05 -5.58
N ARG A 350 -12.46 3.24 -5.55
CA ARG A 350 -13.92 3.39 -5.33
C ARG A 350 -14.76 2.72 -6.43
N ARG A 351 -14.30 2.77 -7.69
CA ARG A 351 -14.92 2.06 -8.82
C ARG A 351 -14.80 0.54 -8.64
N ILE A 352 -13.60 0.03 -8.39
CA ILE A 352 -13.34 -1.41 -8.16
C ILE A 352 -14.24 -1.95 -7.03
N VAL A 353 -14.26 -1.32 -5.86
CA VAL A 353 -15.07 -1.78 -4.71
C VAL A 353 -16.59 -1.72 -4.97
N ARG A 354 -17.04 -0.90 -5.93
CA ARG A 354 -18.45 -0.83 -6.37
C ARG A 354 -18.79 -1.86 -7.44
N THR A 355 -17.88 -2.12 -8.38
CA THR A 355 -18.08 -3.10 -9.47
C THR A 355 -17.88 -4.53 -8.99
N ALA A 356 -16.94 -4.79 -8.10
CA ALA A 356 -16.74 -6.07 -7.41
C ALA A 356 -17.75 -6.31 -6.27
N ARG A 357 -18.77 -5.45 -6.13
CA ARG A 357 -19.84 -5.64 -5.17
C ARG A 357 -20.72 -6.79 -5.65
N ASP A 358 -21.05 -7.70 -4.73
CA ASP A 358 -21.97 -8.82 -4.95
C ASP A 358 -21.52 -9.82 -6.06
N GLN A 359 -20.24 -9.80 -6.44
CA GLN A 359 -19.55 -10.73 -7.36
C GLN A 359 -18.41 -11.47 -6.64
N PRO A 360 -18.61 -12.72 -6.15
CA PRO A 360 -17.61 -13.46 -5.38
C PRO A 360 -16.25 -13.64 -6.07
N GLU A 361 -16.25 -13.82 -7.39
CA GLU A 361 -15.06 -13.98 -8.23
C GLU A 361 -14.19 -12.70 -8.28
N LEU A 362 -14.73 -11.55 -7.86
CA LEU A 362 -14.04 -10.27 -7.76
C LEU A 362 -13.72 -9.86 -6.31
N GLU A 363 -13.98 -10.69 -5.28
CA GLU A 363 -13.71 -10.33 -3.87
C GLU A 363 -12.24 -9.91 -3.67
N TRP A 364 -11.29 -10.58 -4.35
CA TRP A 364 -9.86 -10.21 -4.37
C TRP A 364 -9.61 -8.79 -4.89
N ALA A 365 -10.34 -8.34 -5.92
CA ALA A 365 -10.18 -7.00 -6.49
C ALA A 365 -10.75 -5.94 -5.54
N SER A 366 -11.91 -6.23 -4.95
CA SER A 366 -12.51 -5.43 -3.87
C SER A 366 -11.53 -5.25 -2.71
N ASP A 367 -10.97 -6.35 -2.20
CA ASP A 367 -10.17 -6.31 -0.98
C ASP A 367 -8.76 -5.75 -1.20
N LEU A 368 -8.16 -5.97 -2.37
CA LEU A 368 -6.94 -5.26 -2.77
C LEU A 368 -7.19 -3.75 -2.88
N ALA A 369 -8.30 -3.33 -3.49
CA ALA A 369 -8.66 -1.92 -3.59
C ALA A 369 -8.99 -1.29 -2.23
N ARG A 370 -9.54 -2.05 -1.27
CA ARG A 370 -9.72 -1.62 0.13
C ARG A 370 -8.38 -1.50 0.86
N ALA A 371 -7.47 -2.46 0.69
CA ALA A 371 -6.14 -2.42 1.28
C ALA A 371 -5.34 -1.20 0.80
N ILE A 372 -5.34 -0.94 -0.51
CA ILE A 372 -4.69 0.25 -1.08
C ILE A 372 -5.39 1.54 -0.64
N GLN A 373 -6.72 1.58 -0.47
CA GLN A 373 -7.38 2.74 0.15
C GLN A 373 -6.89 3.02 1.58
N VAL A 374 -6.59 1.98 2.37
CA VAL A 374 -6.01 2.16 3.71
C VAL A 374 -4.56 2.65 3.62
N SER A 375 -3.76 2.09 2.70
CA SER A 375 -2.37 2.50 2.45
C SER A 375 -2.25 3.97 2.01
N LEU A 376 -3.03 4.38 0.99
CA LEU A 376 -3.03 5.77 0.49
C LEU A 376 -3.53 6.78 1.54
N VAL A 377 -4.38 6.38 2.50
CA VAL A 377 -4.70 7.23 3.67
C VAL A 377 -3.50 7.34 4.62
N GLY A 378 -2.79 6.24 4.87
CA GLY A 378 -1.52 6.24 5.61
C GLY A 378 -0.47 7.15 4.97
N TYR A 379 -0.34 7.11 3.64
CA TYR A 379 0.53 8.00 2.88
C TYR A 379 0.08 9.47 2.94
N ALA A 380 -1.20 9.76 2.75
CA ALA A 380 -1.70 11.15 2.79
C ALA A 380 -1.52 11.79 4.18
N VAL A 381 -1.74 11.04 5.26
CA VAL A 381 -1.61 11.56 6.64
C VAL A 381 -0.15 11.57 7.10
N GLY A 382 0.58 10.46 6.92
CA GLY A 382 2.00 10.38 7.30
C GLY A 382 2.87 11.28 6.45
N GLY A 383 2.57 11.37 5.15
CA GLY A 383 3.20 12.24 4.17
C GLY A 383 3.17 13.72 4.52
N ALA A 384 2.18 14.18 5.31
CA ALA A 384 2.17 15.54 5.83
C ALA A 384 3.38 15.87 6.75
N PHE A 385 4.16 14.85 7.15
CA PHE A 385 5.30 14.94 8.07
C PHE A 385 6.62 14.36 7.51
N VAL A 386 6.72 14.07 6.20
CA VAL A 386 7.93 13.55 5.54
C VAL A 386 8.09 14.05 4.09
N ASN A 387 9.32 14.17 3.59
CA ASN A 387 9.63 14.59 2.22
C ASN A 387 9.81 13.38 1.28
N ILE A 388 8.74 12.62 1.07
CA ILE A 388 8.70 11.46 0.16
C ILE A 388 7.73 11.65 -1.02
N GLY A 389 7.53 12.89 -1.47
CA GLY A 389 6.61 13.20 -2.58
C GLY A 389 6.94 12.46 -3.88
N TYR A 390 8.21 12.12 -4.09
CA TYR A 390 8.72 11.44 -5.30
C TYR A 390 9.02 9.95 -5.10
N TRP A 391 8.78 9.41 -3.90
CA TRP A 391 9.02 7.98 -3.62
C TRP A 391 8.00 7.10 -4.37
N ASP A 392 8.45 5.95 -4.88
CA ASP A 392 7.80 5.21 -5.96
C ASP A 392 6.62 4.31 -5.53
N LEU A 393 6.57 3.86 -4.27
CA LEU A 393 5.50 2.99 -3.74
C LEU A 393 4.06 3.50 -3.97
N PRO A 394 3.67 4.74 -3.59
CA PRO A 394 2.32 5.26 -3.87
C PRO A 394 1.97 5.29 -5.36
N TYR A 395 2.96 5.48 -6.24
CA TYR A 395 2.75 5.46 -7.69
C TYR A 395 2.53 4.04 -8.21
N TYR A 396 3.24 3.02 -7.69
CA TYR A 396 2.93 1.61 -7.98
C TYR A 396 1.53 1.22 -7.51
N GLU A 397 1.09 1.68 -6.34
CA GLU A 397 -0.29 1.43 -5.85
C GLU A 397 -1.35 2.01 -6.79
N ILE A 398 -1.13 3.23 -7.27
CA ILE A 398 -2.03 3.89 -8.24
C ILE A 398 -2.03 3.14 -9.59
N VAL A 399 -0.89 2.62 -10.05
CA VAL A 399 -0.80 1.75 -11.24
C VAL A 399 -1.48 0.40 -11.03
N ILE A 400 -1.36 -0.21 -9.84
CA ILE A 400 -2.09 -1.44 -9.47
C ILE A 400 -3.60 -1.20 -9.56
N LEU A 401 -4.11 -0.11 -8.99
CA LEU A 401 -5.54 0.23 -9.07
C LEU A 401 -6.00 0.49 -10.50
N MET A 402 -5.21 1.18 -11.32
CA MET A 402 -5.50 1.36 -12.74
C MET A 402 -5.55 0.03 -13.49
N THR A 403 -4.60 -0.87 -13.21
CA THR A 403 -4.53 -2.22 -13.80
C THR A 403 -5.72 -3.07 -13.39
N VAL A 404 -6.04 -3.16 -12.09
CA VAL A 404 -7.16 -3.95 -11.58
C VAL A 404 -8.48 -3.43 -12.16
N TRP A 405 -8.66 -2.11 -12.28
CA TRP A 405 -9.82 -1.52 -12.94
C TRP A 405 -9.93 -1.94 -14.41
N SER A 406 -8.82 -1.92 -15.16
CA SER A 406 -8.76 -2.39 -16.55
C SER A 406 -9.08 -3.89 -16.69
N LEU A 407 -8.60 -4.71 -15.75
CA LEU A 407 -8.82 -6.17 -15.74
C LEU A 407 -10.27 -6.57 -15.45
N ILE A 408 -10.99 -5.85 -14.59
CA ILE A 408 -12.42 -6.13 -14.29
C ILE A 408 -13.37 -5.38 -15.23
N GLY A 409 -12.96 -4.24 -15.78
CA GLY A 409 -13.78 -3.40 -16.67
C GLY A 409 -13.96 -3.94 -18.09
N HIS A 410 -13.29 -5.03 -18.44
CA HIS A 410 -13.39 -5.69 -19.74
C HIS A 410 -13.87 -7.14 -19.60
N PRO A 411 -15.19 -7.42 -19.69
CA PRO A 411 -15.76 -8.78 -19.61
C PRO A 411 -15.20 -9.76 -20.67
N ASN A 412 -14.63 -9.24 -21.76
CA ASN A 412 -14.00 -10.00 -22.85
C ASN A 412 -12.47 -10.08 -22.73
N ALA A 413 -11.87 -9.80 -21.57
CA ALA A 413 -10.48 -10.18 -21.31
C ALA A 413 -10.35 -11.72 -21.44
N PRO A 414 -9.39 -12.26 -22.23
CA PRO A 414 -9.68 -13.51 -22.95
C PRO A 414 -9.78 -14.77 -22.08
N ALA A 415 -10.49 -15.78 -22.61
CA ALA A 415 -10.70 -17.10 -22.00
C ALA A 415 -9.41 -17.84 -21.56
N ALA A 416 -8.23 -17.43 -22.06
CA ALA A 416 -6.92 -17.85 -21.56
C ALA A 416 -6.77 -17.68 -20.03
N ALA A 417 -7.38 -16.66 -19.42
CA ALA A 417 -7.37 -16.49 -17.98
C ALA A 417 -8.17 -17.58 -17.23
N ARG A 418 -9.22 -18.13 -17.87
CA ARG A 418 -9.99 -19.28 -17.35
C ARG A 418 -9.24 -20.60 -17.59
N ALA A 419 -8.53 -20.73 -18.72
CA ALA A 419 -7.71 -21.92 -19.02
C ALA A 419 -6.59 -22.14 -17.98
N VAL A 420 -5.82 -21.10 -17.65
CA VAL A 420 -4.72 -21.20 -16.65
C VAL A 420 -5.25 -21.48 -15.23
N ALA A 421 -6.48 -21.05 -14.91
CA ALA A 421 -7.15 -21.43 -13.65
C ALA A 421 -7.61 -22.90 -13.64
N ALA A 422 -8.04 -23.43 -14.79
CA ALA A 422 -8.40 -24.84 -14.94
C ALA A 422 -7.17 -25.76 -14.82
N GLU A 423 -6.05 -25.42 -15.46
CA GLU A 423 -4.78 -26.17 -15.34
C GLU A 423 -4.19 -26.14 -13.92
N ALA A 424 -4.42 -25.05 -13.17
CA ALA A 424 -3.99 -24.92 -11.78
C ALA A 424 -4.83 -25.73 -10.77
N THR A 425 -5.94 -26.35 -11.22
CA THR A 425 -6.80 -27.19 -10.38
C THR A 425 -6.50 -28.66 -10.66
N PRO A 426 -5.94 -29.43 -9.71
CA PRO A 426 -5.82 -30.88 -9.88
C PRO A 426 -7.22 -31.47 -10.08
N SER A 427 -7.41 -32.21 -11.17
CA SER A 427 -8.70 -32.86 -11.39
C SER A 427 -8.91 -33.92 -10.32
N VAL A 428 -9.85 -33.66 -9.41
CA VAL A 428 -10.32 -34.65 -8.44
C VAL A 428 -11.06 -35.72 -9.23
N ARG A 429 -10.32 -36.71 -9.72
CA ARG A 429 -10.88 -38.02 -10.02
C ARG A 429 -11.41 -38.55 -8.68
N ASN A 430 -12.70 -38.37 -8.45
CA ASN A 430 -13.42 -39.17 -7.48
C ASN A 430 -13.05 -40.64 -7.76
N PRO A 431 -12.56 -41.40 -6.77
CA PRO A 431 -12.53 -42.84 -6.88
C PRO A 431 -13.92 -43.31 -7.31
N ARG A 432 -13.99 -44.21 -8.29
CA ARG A 432 -15.24 -44.95 -8.50
C ARG A 432 -15.52 -45.68 -7.19
N PRO A 433 -16.76 -45.69 -6.67
CA PRO A 433 -17.08 -46.54 -5.54
C PRO A 433 -16.75 -47.99 -5.93
N GLU A 434 -15.89 -48.64 -5.15
CA GLU A 434 -15.64 -50.06 -5.32
C GLU A 434 -16.95 -50.82 -5.04
N PRO A 435 -17.27 -51.88 -5.80
CA PRO A 435 -18.43 -52.70 -5.50
C PRO A 435 -18.20 -53.39 -4.15
N ALA A 436 -18.96 -52.99 -3.13
CA ALA A 436 -18.85 -53.57 -1.81
C ALA A 436 -19.16 -55.08 -1.86
N PHE A 437 -18.20 -55.90 -1.41
CA PHE A 437 -18.40 -57.34 -1.28
C PHE A 437 -19.43 -57.62 -0.17
N GLY A 438 -20.68 -57.87 -0.56
CA GLY A 438 -21.70 -58.42 0.32
C GLY A 438 -21.33 -59.85 0.74
N PRO A 439 -21.60 -60.26 2.00
CA PRO A 439 -21.26 -61.60 2.48
C PRO A 439 -22.13 -62.67 1.83
N ALA A 440 -21.57 -63.87 1.65
CA ALA A 440 -22.29 -65.00 1.11
C ALA A 440 -23.38 -65.49 2.09
N SER A 441 -24.65 -65.44 1.65
CA SER A 441 -25.78 -66.14 2.27
C SER A 441 -26.37 -67.14 1.28
N ASN A 442 -27.07 -68.16 1.79
CA ASN A 442 -27.23 -69.44 1.09
C ASN A 442 -28.71 -69.78 0.82
N ARG A 443 -28.97 -70.39 -0.34
CA ARG A 443 -30.21 -71.11 -0.78
C ARG A 443 -31.42 -70.29 -1.28
N ALA A 444 -32.27 -71.05 -2.00
CA ALA A 444 -33.69 -70.84 -2.36
C ALA A 444 -34.05 -69.93 -3.56
N SER A 445 -34.14 -70.57 -4.74
CA SER A 445 -35.27 -70.37 -5.69
C SER A 445 -36.56 -70.97 -5.06
N PRO A 446 -37.81 -70.69 -5.50
CA PRO A 446 -38.18 -70.56 -6.92
C PRO A 446 -39.29 -69.54 -7.32
N ALA A 447 -39.41 -69.37 -8.65
CA ALA A 447 -40.65 -69.25 -9.46
C ALA A 447 -41.59 -68.02 -9.39
N GLU A 448 -42.14 -67.72 -10.58
CA GLU A 448 -43.47 -67.14 -10.89
C GLU A 448 -43.83 -65.69 -10.48
N GLY A 449 -44.83 -65.13 -11.20
CA GLY A 449 -45.45 -63.83 -10.91
C GLY A 449 -45.57 -62.89 -12.13
N ALA A 450 -46.79 -62.67 -12.64
CA ALA A 450 -47.10 -61.76 -13.74
C ALA A 450 -48.09 -60.65 -13.33
N CYS A 451 -48.30 -59.67 -14.23
CA CYS A 451 -49.15 -58.46 -14.10
C CYS A 451 -48.69 -57.41 -13.06
N ALA A 452 -48.72 -56.08 -13.26
CA ALA A 452 -49.40 -55.12 -14.16
C ALA A 452 -50.66 -54.43 -13.59
N ARG A 453 -50.80 -53.11 -13.91
CA ARG A 453 -51.93 -52.18 -13.57
C ARG A 453 -51.95 -51.71 -12.09
N THR A 454 -52.51 -50.56 -11.68
CA THR A 454 -53.05 -49.35 -12.37
C THR A 454 -53.21 -48.18 -11.36
N GLY A 455 -53.30 -46.94 -11.88
CA GLY A 455 -53.96 -45.80 -11.21
C GLY A 455 -53.11 -45.01 -10.21
N SER A 456 -53.27 -43.70 -9.92
CA SER A 456 -54.14 -42.59 -10.32
C SER A 456 -54.93 -41.96 -9.16
N GLY A 457 -54.68 -40.68 -8.93
CA GLY A 457 -55.48 -39.77 -8.07
C GLY A 457 -54.98 -39.62 -6.62
N ALA A 458 -55.43 -38.64 -5.84
CA ALA A 458 -55.85 -37.27 -6.18
C ALA A 458 -56.24 -36.49 -4.90
N ARG A 459 -55.74 -35.24 -4.79
CA ARG A 459 -56.32 -34.11 -4.03
C ARG A 459 -56.39 -34.18 -2.49
N ASP A 460 -56.75 -33.00 -1.98
CA ASP A 460 -57.31 -32.63 -0.68
C ASP A 460 -56.39 -32.61 0.56
N SER A 461 -56.65 -31.75 1.56
CA SER A 461 -56.89 -30.29 1.63
C SER A 461 -57.07 -29.90 3.12
N VAL A 462 -57.46 -28.65 3.45
CA VAL A 462 -57.82 -28.17 4.81
C VAL A 462 -56.60 -27.99 5.76
N ALA A 463 -56.77 -27.30 6.89
CA ALA A 463 -56.61 -25.84 7.11
C ALA A 463 -56.78 -25.51 8.62
N ILE A 464 -56.62 -24.24 9.04
CA ILE A 464 -57.09 -23.67 10.34
C ILE A 464 -56.27 -24.16 11.58
N ASP A 465 -56.08 -23.47 12.72
CA ASP A 465 -56.60 -22.20 13.25
C ASP A 465 -55.53 -21.28 13.93
N ARG A 466 -56.00 -20.12 14.38
CA ARG A 466 -55.38 -19.02 15.13
C ARG A 466 -55.08 -19.35 16.61
N TRP A 467 -54.34 -18.47 17.32
CA TRP A 467 -54.90 -17.75 18.48
C TRP A 467 -54.13 -16.47 18.88
N ARG A 468 -54.84 -15.67 19.69
CA ARG A 468 -54.64 -14.30 20.27
C ARG A 468 -53.44 -14.11 21.21
N ALA A 469 -53.16 -12.94 21.83
CA ALA A 469 -53.29 -11.49 21.53
C ALA A 469 -52.97 -10.66 22.82
N ARG A 470 -52.90 -9.32 22.71
CA ARG A 470 -52.80 -8.28 23.77
C ARG A 470 -51.45 -8.16 24.50
N ASP A 471 -51.06 -7.05 25.16
CA ASP A 471 -51.23 -5.58 25.21
C ASP A 471 -50.24 -5.16 26.37
N ASN A 472 -49.88 -3.94 26.78
CA ASN A 472 -50.39 -2.57 26.58
C ASN A 472 -49.32 -1.51 26.99
N ASN A 473 -49.34 -0.29 26.41
CA ASN A 473 -48.76 1.00 26.89
C ASN A 473 -47.27 1.10 27.35
N GLY A 474 -46.62 2.28 27.41
CA GLY A 474 -47.04 3.67 27.12
C GLY A 474 -45.85 4.65 26.92
N ARG A 475 -46.14 5.94 26.70
CA ARG A 475 -45.26 7.07 26.25
C ARG A 475 -45.55 8.34 27.10
N PRO A 476 -44.91 9.54 26.93
CA PRO A 476 -43.50 9.89 26.58
C PRO A 476 -42.95 11.16 27.33
N ASP A 477 -41.79 11.69 26.88
CA ASP A 477 -41.32 13.11 26.79
C ASP A 477 -41.21 14.09 28.01
N GLY A 478 -40.35 15.12 27.84
CA GLY A 478 -40.11 16.27 28.77
C GLY A 478 -38.69 16.27 29.40
N GLN A 479 -37.62 16.91 28.90
CA GLN A 479 -37.32 18.28 28.41
C GLN A 479 -37.00 19.34 29.50
N ASP A 480 -35.72 19.75 29.53
CA ASP A 480 -35.18 21.15 29.57
C ASP A 480 -34.45 21.75 30.82
N ARG A 481 -33.41 22.57 30.51
CA ARG A 481 -32.77 23.72 31.23
C ARG A 481 -31.98 23.65 32.57
N THR A 482 -30.69 24.04 32.46
CA THR A 482 -29.93 25.03 33.29
C THR A 482 -29.53 24.74 34.76
N ALA A 483 -28.51 25.36 35.40
CA ALA A 483 -27.23 26.01 34.96
C ALA A 483 -26.39 26.46 36.21
N ARG A 484 -25.09 26.82 36.02
CA ARG A 484 -24.15 27.39 37.05
C ARG A 484 -23.75 26.37 38.17
N ARG A 485 -22.75 26.51 39.07
CA ARG A 485 -21.55 27.39 39.32
C ARG A 485 -20.65 26.60 40.34
N THR A 486 -19.33 26.77 40.59
CA THR A 486 -18.20 27.61 40.08
C THR A 486 -16.84 26.87 40.37
N ASP A 487 -15.71 27.60 40.43
CA ASP A 487 -14.50 27.48 41.31
C ASP A 487 -14.35 26.19 42.16
N VAL A 488 -13.19 25.52 42.23
CA VAL A 488 -11.80 26.03 42.42
C VAL A 488 -10.80 25.38 41.47
#